data_AF-A0A5J4XBI5-F1
#
_entry.id   AF-A0A5J4XBI5-F1
#
_cell.length_a   1.000
_cell.length_b   1.000
_cell.length_c   1.000
_cell.angle_alpha   90.00
_cell.angle_beta   90.00
_cell.angle_gamma   90.00
#
_symmetry.space_group_name_H-M   'P 1'
#
loop_
_entity.id
_entity.type
_entity.pdbx_description
1 polymer ?
#
loop_
_entity_poly.entity_id
_entity_poly.type
_entity_poly.pdbx_seq_one_letter_code
_entity_poly.pdbx_strand_id
1 'polypeptide(L)'
;MSQRNRLVDASEKKDSRAAEQAYKYSKEVQNVLIEVERYKRQQCGGSEQLYYIRLKELQYEEDWKIKEKMTIANGFWRETIFLWNKGKLPDEFFEKQNIWLNRGNMYRLLLEPADIANHYGFKSFADSGHYLDGNRAGRYIFLEDLWARRKSTKPISSIDFALQEQKASIERYQQHCCDRPAQQKITSKLQQSAAFATHRQALHAAKLESSV
;
A
#
# COMPACT_ATOMS: atom_id res chain seq x y z
N MET A 1 -3.24 -41.92 -25.36
CA MET A 1 -3.12 -40.73 -24.47
C MET A 1 -4.28 -39.77 -24.72
N SER A 2 -5.06 -39.46 -23.69
CA SER A 2 -6.27 -38.61 -23.75
C SER A 2 -5.94 -37.16 -24.17
N GLN A 3 -6.83 -36.52 -24.93
CA GLN A 3 -6.74 -35.12 -25.36
C GLN A 3 -6.59 -34.16 -24.16
N ARG A 4 -7.14 -34.54 -23.00
CA ARG A 4 -7.03 -33.81 -21.73
C ARG A 4 -5.58 -33.76 -21.21
N ASN A 5 -4.84 -34.86 -21.28
CA ASN A 5 -3.43 -34.91 -20.85
C ASN A 5 -2.52 -34.06 -21.77
N ARG A 6 -2.81 -34.01 -23.07
CA ARG A 6 -2.09 -33.13 -24.01
C ARG A 6 -2.31 -31.64 -23.73
N LEU A 7 -3.50 -31.27 -23.28
CA LEU A 7 -3.83 -29.88 -22.92
C LEU A 7 -3.16 -29.47 -21.60
N VAL A 8 -3.12 -30.37 -20.62
CA VAL A 8 -2.41 -30.16 -19.35
C VAL A 8 -0.91 -29.99 -19.60
N ASP A 9 -0.26 -30.92 -20.33
CA ASP A 9 1.16 -30.84 -20.68
C ASP A 9 1.51 -29.56 -21.47
N ALA A 10 0.62 -29.11 -22.35
CA ALA A 10 0.81 -27.88 -23.13
C ALA A 10 0.62 -26.61 -22.29
N SER A 11 -0.22 -26.66 -21.25
CA SER A 11 -0.39 -25.56 -20.29
C SER A 11 0.82 -25.45 -19.37
N GLU A 12 1.27 -26.56 -18.78
CA GLU A 12 2.44 -26.61 -17.89
C GLU A 12 3.72 -26.14 -18.60
N LYS A 13 3.92 -26.53 -19.87
CA LYS A 13 5.05 -26.06 -20.69
C LYS A 13 5.00 -24.57 -21.02
N LYS A 14 3.80 -23.98 -21.14
CA LYS A 14 3.64 -22.53 -21.36
C LYS A 14 3.94 -21.75 -20.09
N ASP A 15 3.53 -22.27 -18.94
CA ASP A 15 3.76 -21.63 -17.64
C ASP A 15 5.26 -21.68 -17.26
N SER A 16 5.96 -22.76 -17.64
CA SER A 16 7.42 -22.87 -17.48
C SER A 16 8.19 -21.84 -18.32
N ARG A 17 7.79 -21.61 -19.58
CA ARG A 17 8.47 -20.65 -20.48
C ARG A 17 8.28 -19.20 -20.03
N ALA A 18 7.07 -18.84 -19.61
CA ALA A 18 6.78 -17.52 -19.08
C ALA A 18 7.57 -17.24 -17.78
N ALA A 19 7.66 -18.22 -16.89
CA ALA A 19 8.47 -18.13 -15.68
C ALA A 19 9.96 -17.98 -16.00
N GLU A 20 10.52 -18.80 -16.89
CA GLU A 20 11.92 -18.72 -17.32
C GLU A 20 12.25 -17.35 -17.92
N GLN A 21 11.35 -16.84 -18.76
CA GLN A 21 11.48 -15.51 -19.34
C GLN A 21 11.48 -14.44 -18.23
N ALA A 22 10.56 -14.49 -17.28
CA ALA A 22 10.53 -13.57 -16.15
C ALA A 22 11.84 -13.62 -15.33
N TYR A 23 12.41 -14.80 -15.08
CA TYR A 23 13.72 -14.93 -14.43
C TYR A 23 14.85 -14.27 -15.22
N LYS A 24 14.90 -14.47 -16.53
CA LYS A 24 15.91 -13.86 -17.39
C LYS A 24 15.85 -12.33 -17.33
N TYR A 25 14.65 -11.76 -17.47
CA TYR A 25 14.46 -10.31 -17.42
C TYR A 25 14.61 -9.73 -16.00
N SER A 26 14.54 -10.55 -14.95
CA SER A 26 14.78 -10.10 -13.57
C SER A 26 16.18 -9.52 -13.35
N LYS A 27 17.19 -10.02 -14.08
CA LYS A 27 18.57 -9.52 -14.00
C LYS A 27 18.70 -8.14 -14.64
N GLU A 28 18.04 -7.93 -15.78
CA GLU A 28 17.99 -6.64 -16.47
C GLU A 28 17.30 -5.58 -15.60
N VAL A 29 16.15 -5.94 -15.02
CA VAL A 29 15.46 -5.07 -14.07
C VAL A 29 16.34 -4.73 -12.87
N GLN A 30 17.06 -5.71 -12.32
CA GLN A 30 17.97 -5.45 -11.22
C GLN A 30 19.07 -4.44 -11.61
N ASN A 31 19.62 -4.55 -12.81
CA ASN A 31 20.62 -3.60 -13.30
C ASN A 31 20.01 -2.19 -13.40
N VAL A 32 18.79 -2.06 -13.94
CA VAL A 32 18.06 -0.79 -13.96
C VAL A 32 17.89 -0.22 -12.55
N LEU A 33 17.44 -1.02 -11.58
CA LEU A 33 17.26 -0.56 -10.20
C LEU A 33 18.58 -0.08 -9.57
N ILE A 34 19.69 -0.78 -9.83
CA ILE A 34 21.02 -0.38 -9.36
C ILE A 34 21.44 0.95 -9.99
N GLU A 35 21.16 1.15 -11.28
CA GLU A 35 21.48 2.39 -11.98
C GLU A 35 20.63 3.57 -11.50
N VAL A 36 19.35 3.34 -11.22
CA VAL A 36 18.45 4.35 -10.63
C VAL A 36 18.93 4.75 -9.24
N GLU A 37 19.26 3.77 -8.40
CA GLU A 37 19.81 4.01 -7.07
C GLU A 37 21.14 4.78 -7.15
N ARG A 38 22.02 4.42 -8.10
CA ARG A 38 23.28 5.12 -8.34
C ARG A 38 23.04 6.56 -8.79
N TYR A 39 22.13 6.78 -9.73
CA TYR A 39 21.74 8.10 -10.20
C TYR A 39 21.25 8.96 -9.03
N LYS A 40 20.36 8.42 -8.19
CA LYS A 40 19.86 9.10 -6.99
C LYS A 40 20.99 9.49 -6.04
N ARG A 41 21.96 8.61 -5.81
CA ARG A 41 23.12 8.93 -4.94
C ARG A 41 24.04 9.99 -5.56
N GLN A 42 24.37 9.87 -6.84
CA GLN A 42 25.37 10.70 -7.49
C GLN A 42 24.84 12.06 -7.93
N GLN A 43 23.65 12.08 -8.54
CA GLN A 43 23.07 13.29 -9.12
C GLN A 43 22.18 14.04 -8.12
N CYS A 44 21.63 13.33 -7.13
CA CYS A 44 20.71 13.89 -6.15
C CYS A 44 21.26 13.88 -4.72
N GLY A 45 22.52 13.49 -4.51
CA GLY A 45 23.14 13.38 -3.19
C GLY A 45 22.44 12.40 -2.25
N GLY A 46 21.64 11.47 -2.77
CA GLY A 46 20.78 10.58 -1.99
C GLY A 46 19.49 11.23 -1.47
N SER A 47 19.23 12.52 -1.75
CA SER A 47 18.01 13.22 -1.34
C SER A 47 16.80 12.79 -2.16
N GLU A 48 15.73 12.37 -1.47
CA GLU A 48 14.43 12.07 -2.09
C GLU A 48 13.82 13.30 -2.76
N GLN A 49 13.98 14.48 -2.15
CA GLN A 49 13.41 15.73 -2.64
C GLN A 49 14.08 16.15 -3.95
N LEU A 50 15.43 16.11 -3.98
CA LEU A 50 16.17 16.46 -5.18
C LEU A 50 15.94 15.43 -6.30
N TYR A 51 15.85 14.14 -5.95
CA TYR A 51 15.49 13.08 -6.89
C TYR A 51 14.11 13.31 -7.51
N TYR A 52 13.12 13.63 -6.68
CA TYR A 52 11.78 13.99 -7.15
C TYR A 52 11.80 15.20 -8.09
N ILE A 53 12.46 16.30 -7.70
CA ILE A 53 12.52 17.53 -8.49
C ILE A 53 13.20 17.29 -9.84
N ARG A 54 14.36 16.61 -9.86
CA ARG A 54 15.09 16.29 -11.09
C ARG A 54 14.24 15.50 -12.07
N LEU A 55 13.52 14.49 -11.60
CA LEU A 55 12.65 13.67 -12.45
C LEU A 55 11.34 14.36 -12.85
N LYS A 56 10.91 15.36 -12.08
CA LYS A 56 9.78 16.23 -12.44
C LYS A 56 10.16 17.18 -13.58
N GLU A 57 11.35 17.76 -13.52
CA GLU A 57 11.78 18.84 -14.40
C GLU A 57 12.54 18.35 -15.65
N LEU A 58 13.20 17.17 -15.56
CA LEU A 58 13.96 16.54 -16.64
C LEU A 58 14.90 17.51 -17.39
N GLN A 59 15.65 18.31 -16.64
CA GLN A 59 16.48 19.39 -17.17
C GLN A 59 17.79 18.90 -17.79
N TYR A 60 18.32 17.76 -17.32
CA TYR A 60 19.61 17.24 -17.73
C TYR A 60 19.48 15.97 -18.57
N GLU A 61 20.45 15.71 -19.45
CA GLU A 61 20.45 14.55 -20.34
C GLU A 61 20.43 13.23 -19.55
N GLU A 62 21.11 13.19 -18.40
CA GLU A 62 21.13 12.07 -17.49
C GLU A 62 19.74 11.74 -16.92
N ASP A 63 18.90 12.75 -16.73
CA ASP A 63 17.54 12.60 -16.20
C ASP A 63 16.66 11.86 -17.24
N TRP A 64 16.81 12.21 -18.51
CA TRP A 64 16.16 11.51 -19.62
C TRP A 64 16.66 10.08 -19.77
N LYS A 65 17.98 9.88 -19.73
CA LYS A 65 18.60 8.54 -19.81
C LYS A 65 18.11 7.63 -18.69
N ILE A 66 18.01 8.14 -17.46
CA ILE A 66 17.52 7.30 -16.36
C ILE A 66 16.01 7.05 -16.48
N LYS A 67 15.22 8.04 -16.91
CA LYS A 67 13.78 7.87 -17.14
C LYS A 67 13.50 6.83 -18.23
N GLU A 68 14.27 6.83 -19.32
CA GLU A 68 14.17 5.83 -20.37
C GLU A 68 14.41 4.42 -19.82
N LYS A 69 15.46 4.24 -19.01
CA LYS A 69 15.74 2.94 -18.36
C LYS A 69 14.63 2.50 -17.41
N MET A 70 14.01 3.43 -16.68
CA MET A 70 12.86 3.11 -15.82
C MET A 70 11.69 2.52 -16.62
N THR A 71 11.52 2.85 -17.90
CA THR A 71 10.46 2.28 -18.75
C THR A 71 10.61 0.77 -18.92
N ILE A 72 11.86 0.26 -18.95
CA ILE A 72 12.17 -1.18 -19.03
C ILE A 72 11.65 -1.88 -17.78
N ALA A 73 11.97 -1.35 -16.59
CA ALA A 73 11.48 -1.90 -15.33
C ALA A 73 9.94 -1.82 -15.22
N ASN A 74 9.35 -0.70 -15.64
CA ASN A 74 7.89 -0.54 -15.67
C ASN A 74 7.22 -1.57 -16.59
N GLY A 75 7.78 -1.80 -17.78
CA GLY A 75 7.30 -2.80 -18.73
C GLY A 75 7.37 -4.20 -18.16
N PHE A 76 8.50 -4.57 -17.55
CA PHE A 76 8.68 -5.86 -16.89
C PHE A 76 7.64 -6.11 -15.81
N TRP A 77 7.46 -5.18 -14.86
CA TRP A 77 6.52 -5.38 -13.76
C TRP A 77 5.08 -5.41 -14.24
N ARG A 78 4.72 -4.57 -15.22
CA ARG A 78 3.39 -4.60 -15.85
C ARG A 78 3.11 -5.96 -16.47
N GLU A 79 4.03 -6.48 -17.28
CA GLU A 79 3.87 -7.77 -17.96
C GLU A 79 3.86 -8.94 -16.97
N THR A 80 4.77 -8.95 -16.01
CA THR A 80 4.86 -10.04 -15.02
C THR A 80 3.60 -10.13 -14.17
N ILE A 81 3.07 -8.99 -13.70
CA ILE A 81 1.82 -8.95 -12.93
C ILE A 81 0.62 -9.33 -13.81
N PHE A 82 0.62 -8.93 -15.09
CA PHE A 82 -0.40 -9.35 -16.04
C PHE A 82 -0.40 -10.87 -16.23
N LEU A 83 0.77 -11.48 -16.47
CA LEU A 83 0.92 -12.93 -16.64
C LEU A 83 0.52 -13.69 -15.36
N TRP A 84 0.90 -13.19 -14.20
CA TRP A 84 0.46 -13.71 -12.91
C TRP A 84 -1.07 -13.72 -12.78
N ASN A 85 -1.71 -12.58 -13.00
CA ASN A 85 -3.17 -12.45 -12.91
C ASN A 85 -3.92 -13.32 -13.94
N LYS A 86 -3.25 -13.75 -15.02
CA LYS A 86 -3.80 -14.68 -16.02
C LYS A 86 -3.51 -16.15 -15.72
N GLY A 87 -2.90 -16.46 -14.57
CA GLY A 87 -2.49 -17.83 -14.21
C GLY A 87 -1.47 -18.41 -15.19
N LYS A 88 -0.61 -17.56 -15.77
CA LYS A 88 0.48 -17.94 -16.68
C LYS A 88 1.83 -18.07 -16.00
N LEU A 89 1.86 -17.78 -14.70
CA LEU A 89 3.00 -18.01 -13.83
C LEU A 89 2.56 -19.00 -12.74
N PRO A 90 3.47 -19.84 -12.23
CA PRO A 90 3.15 -20.80 -11.16
C PRO A 90 2.56 -20.07 -9.95
N ASP A 91 1.52 -20.60 -9.30
CA ASP A 91 0.78 -19.96 -8.18
C ASP A 91 1.63 -19.50 -6.97
N GLU A 92 2.90 -19.89 -6.93
CA GLU A 92 3.83 -19.58 -5.85
C GLU A 92 4.98 -18.66 -6.29
N PHE A 93 4.95 -18.19 -7.54
CA PHE A 93 6.01 -17.38 -8.16
C PHE A 93 6.41 -16.19 -7.27
N PHE A 94 5.45 -15.39 -6.82
CA PHE A 94 5.71 -14.23 -5.95
C PHE A 94 5.91 -14.59 -4.47
N GLU A 95 5.26 -15.66 -4.00
CA GLU A 95 5.16 -15.96 -2.56
C GLU A 95 6.35 -16.76 -2.02
N LYS A 96 6.90 -17.70 -2.82
CA LYS A 96 7.99 -18.56 -2.35
C LYS A 96 9.38 -17.95 -2.45
N GLN A 97 9.55 -16.84 -3.16
CA GLN A 97 10.88 -16.30 -3.41
C GLN A 97 11.04 -14.87 -2.91
N ASN A 98 11.87 -14.74 -1.87
CA ASN A 98 12.31 -13.46 -1.30
C ASN A 98 12.85 -12.50 -2.37
N ILE A 99 13.36 -13.03 -3.48
CA ILE A 99 13.91 -12.26 -4.58
C ILE A 99 12.86 -11.32 -5.20
N TRP A 100 11.64 -11.80 -5.45
CA TRP A 100 10.60 -11.00 -6.10
C TRP A 100 10.01 -9.97 -5.15
N LEU A 101 9.81 -10.35 -3.89
CA LEU A 101 9.38 -9.45 -2.83
C LEU A 101 10.37 -8.30 -2.64
N ASN A 102 11.67 -8.60 -2.53
CA ASN A 102 12.69 -7.57 -2.35
C ASN A 102 12.85 -6.70 -3.59
N ARG A 103 12.91 -7.30 -4.79
CA ARG A 103 13.02 -6.54 -6.05
C ARG A 103 11.78 -5.67 -6.28
N GLY A 104 10.59 -6.19 -6.01
CA GLY A 104 9.33 -5.46 -6.15
C GLY A 104 9.23 -4.28 -5.19
N ASN A 105 9.63 -4.47 -3.94
CA ASN A 105 9.67 -3.38 -2.97
C ASN A 105 10.71 -2.32 -3.34
N MET A 106 11.92 -2.71 -3.75
CA MET A 106 12.94 -1.76 -4.24
C MET A 106 12.46 -1.00 -5.48
N TYR A 107 11.84 -1.69 -6.43
CA TYR A 107 11.24 -1.08 -7.61
C TYR A 107 10.22 0.00 -7.23
N ARG A 108 9.28 -0.32 -6.33
CA ARG A 108 8.27 0.64 -5.88
C ARG A 108 8.92 1.85 -5.22
N LEU A 109 9.85 1.63 -4.28
CA LEU A 109 10.53 2.73 -3.56
C LEU A 109 11.32 3.66 -4.49
N LEU A 110 11.88 3.15 -5.58
CA LEU A 110 12.70 3.95 -6.50
C LEU A 110 11.90 4.61 -7.61
N LEU A 111 10.91 3.91 -8.18
CA LEU A 111 10.23 4.37 -9.39
C LEU A 111 8.87 5.02 -9.12
N GLU A 112 8.19 4.67 -8.03
CA GLU A 112 6.92 5.33 -7.67
C GLU A 112 7.08 6.84 -7.47
N PRO A 113 8.14 7.35 -6.78
CA PRO A 113 8.36 8.80 -6.69
C PRO A 113 8.54 9.48 -8.06
N ALA A 114 9.16 8.79 -9.02
CA ALA A 114 9.35 9.29 -10.38
C ALA A 114 8.04 9.38 -11.16
N ASP A 115 7.10 8.46 -10.91
CA ASP A 115 5.78 8.48 -11.54
C ASP A 115 4.84 9.49 -10.87
N ILE A 116 4.97 9.69 -9.55
CA ILE A 116 4.31 10.80 -8.84
C ILE A 116 4.83 12.14 -9.37
N ALA A 117 6.15 12.29 -9.53
CA ALA A 117 6.77 13.48 -10.12
C ALA A 117 6.23 13.74 -11.52
N ASN A 118 6.07 12.71 -12.34
CA ASN A 118 5.48 12.82 -13.66
C ASN A 118 3.99 13.25 -13.62
N HIS A 119 3.21 12.66 -12.71
CA HIS A 119 1.79 12.97 -12.52
C HIS A 119 1.54 14.45 -12.20
N TYR A 120 2.37 15.02 -11.31
CA TYR A 120 2.26 16.43 -10.89
C TYR A 120 3.19 17.38 -11.66
N GLY A 121 4.06 16.86 -12.52
CA GLY A 121 5.04 17.62 -13.31
C GLY A 121 4.50 18.11 -14.63
N PHE A 122 3.72 17.29 -15.32
CA PHE A 122 3.03 17.69 -16.54
C PHE A 122 1.67 18.33 -16.22
N LYS A 123 1.20 19.24 -17.08
CA LYS A 123 -0.11 19.93 -16.99
C LYS A 123 -1.35 18.99 -16.92
N SER A 124 -1.13 17.67 -16.96
CA SER A 124 -2.10 16.59 -16.84
C SER A 124 -2.85 16.55 -15.50
N PHE A 125 -2.31 17.12 -14.42
CA PHE A 125 -2.98 17.08 -13.11
C PHE A 125 -4.35 17.75 -13.11
N ALA A 126 -4.50 18.86 -13.85
CA ALA A 126 -5.76 19.61 -13.90
C ALA A 126 -6.93 18.76 -14.39
N ASP A 127 -6.67 17.79 -15.28
CA ASP A 127 -7.68 16.93 -15.89
C ASP A 127 -7.77 15.54 -15.23
N SER A 128 -6.71 15.10 -14.54
CA SER A 128 -6.61 13.72 -14.01
C SER A 128 -6.94 13.58 -12.52
N GLY A 129 -6.90 14.67 -11.75
CA GLY A 129 -7.14 14.64 -10.30
C GLY A 129 -5.96 14.09 -9.49
N HIS A 130 -6.19 13.75 -8.21
CA HIS A 130 -5.13 13.33 -7.28
C HIS A 130 -4.53 11.98 -7.66
N TYR A 131 -3.22 11.81 -7.43
CA TYR A 131 -2.49 10.58 -7.76
C TYR A 131 -3.10 9.32 -7.10
N LEU A 132 -3.54 9.44 -5.84
CA LEU A 132 -4.11 8.33 -5.10
C LEU A 132 -5.57 8.01 -5.49
N ASP A 133 -6.22 8.92 -6.21
CA ASP A 133 -7.63 8.79 -6.61
C ASP A 133 -7.73 8.06 -7.97
N GLY A 134 -7.24 6.82 -8.01
CA GLY A 134 -7.33 5.93 -9.18
C GLY A 134 -6.24 6.10 -10.25
N ASN A 135 -5.36 7.10 -10.12
CA ASN A 135 -4.24 7.33 -11.05
C ASN A 135 -2.98 6.52 -10.69
N ARG A 136 -2.91 6.02 -9.46
CA ARG A 136 -1.81 5.17 -9.00
C ARG A 136 -1.82 3.87 -9.78
N ALA A 137 -0.71 3.60 -10.48
CA ALA A 137 -0.61 2.41 -11.29
C ALA A 137 -0.77 1.12 -10.46
N GLY A 138 -1.63 0.21 -10.93
CA GLY A 138 -1.95 -1.03 -10.22
C GLY A 138 -0.75 -1.92 -9.88
N ARG A 139 0.37 -1.79 -10.60
CA ARG A 139 1.63 -2.47 -10.27
C ARG A 139 2.18 -2.07 -8.90
N TYR A 140 2.08 -0.81 -8.50
CA TYR A 140 2.56 -0.35 -7.19
C TYR A 140 1.66 -0.84 -6.07
N ILE A 141 0.34 -0.81 -6.29
CA ILE A 141 -0.66 -1.34 -5.36
C ILE A 141 -0.42 -2.83 -5.14
N PHE A 142 -0.32 -3.62 -6.22
CA PHE A 142 -0.07 -5.06 -6.15
C PHE A 142 1.21 -5.40 -5.36
N LEU A 143 2.32 -4.70 -5.63
CA LEU A 143 3.60 -4.96 -4.96
C LEU A 143 3.60 -4.51 -3.50
N GLU A 144 2.89 -3.43 -3.17
CA GLU A 144 2.69 -2.99 -1.80
C GLU A 144 1.86 -4.01 -1.00
N ASP A 145 0.74 -4.47 -1.55
CA ASP A 145 -0.11 -5.49 -0.93
C ASP A 145 0.66 -6.79 -0.70
N LEU A 146 1.42 -7.23 -1.71
CA LEU A 146 2.27 -8.41 -1.63
C LEU A 146 3.33 -8.27 -0.51
N TRP A 147 3.96 -7.10 -0.39
CA TRP A 147 4.93 -6.81 0.65
C TRP A 147 4.29 -6.75 2.05
N ALA A 148 3.08 -6.18 2.16
CA ALA A 148 2.32 -6.11 3.41
C ALA A 148 1.94 -7.50 3.92
N ARG A 149 1.44 -8.38 3.04
CA ARG A 149 1.09 -9.78 3.36
C ARG A 149 2.26 -10.53 4.01
N ARG A 150 3.48 -10.33 3.52
CA ARG A 150 4.70 -10.93 4.07
C ARG A 150 5.08 -10.38 5.46
N LYS A 151 4.83 -9.10 5.73
CA LYS A 151 5.07 -8.52 7.06
C LYS A 151 4.03 -8.97 8.09
N SER A 152 2.81 -9.29 7.65
CA SER A 152 1.75 -9.83 8.50
C SER A 152 1.90 -11.33 8.82
N THR A 153 2.72 -12.08 8.08
CA THR A 153 3.10 -13.47 8.47
C THR A 153 4.14 -13.44 9.60
N LYS A 154 3.74 -12.98 10.78
CA LYS A 154 4.30 -13.46 12.06
C LYS A 154 3.63 -14.83 12.36
N PRO A 155 4.31 -15.78 13.01
CA PRO A 155 3.67 -17.04 13.42
C PRO A 155 2.43 -16.71 14.26
N ILE A 156 1.44 -17.59 14.22
CA ILE A 156 0.12 -17.45 14.86
C ILE A 156 0.27 -17.02 16.33
N SER A 157 0.29 -15.70 16.55
CA SER A 157 0.02 -14.98 17.81
C SER A 157 -0.09 -13.45 17.59
N SER A 158 -0.06 -12.96 16.34
CA SER A 158 -0.01 -11.52 16.02
C SER A 158 -1.37 -10.81 16.09
N ILE A 159 -2.49 -11.53 16.03
CA ILE A 159 -3.82 -10.92 16.15
C ILE A 159 -4.02 -10.41 17.58
N ASP A 160 -3.58 -11.18 18.59
CA ASP A 160 -3.69 -10.79 20.00
C ASP A 160 -2.84 -9.55 20.33
N PHE A 161 -1.64 -9.43 19.73
CA PHE A 161 -0.80 -8.25 19.91
C PHE A 161 -1.40 -7.00 19.26
N ALA A 162 -1.93 -7.12 18.04
CA ALA A 162 -2.57 -6.00 17.35
C ALA A 162 -3.86 -5.55 18.08
N LEU A 163 -4.63 -6.50 18.62
CA LEU A 163 -5.80 -6.23 19.45
C LEU A 163 -5.42 -5.59 20.79
N GLN A 164 -4.32 -6.01 21.42
CA GLN A 164 -3.79 -5.38 22.65
C GLN A 164 -3.30 -3.96 22.40
N GLU A 165 -2.56 -3.71 21.31
CA GLU A 165 -2.10 -2.37 20.94
C GLU A 165 -3.27 -1.44 20.62
N GLN A 166 -4.29 -1.95 19.92
CA GLN A 166 -5.49 -1.18 19.60
C GLN A 166 -6.30 -0.86 20.87
N LYS A 167 -6.47 -1.83 21.78
CA LYS A 167 -7.09 -1.60 23.09
C LYS A 167 -6.32 -0.57 23.92
N ALA A 168 -4.98 -0.72 24.02
CA ALA A 168 -4.13 0.20 24.76
C ALA A 168 -4.07 1.61 24.12
N SER A 169 -4.26 1.73 22.82
CA SER A 169 -4.39 3.01 22.11
C SER A 169 -5.72 3.69 22.44
N ILE A 170 -6.81 2.93 22.45
CA ILE A 170 -8.16 3.42 22.81
C ILE A 170 -8.19 3.87 24.28
N GLU A 171 -7.62 3.10 25.20
CA GLU A 171 -7.54 3.45 26.63
C GLU A 171 -6.71 4.72 26.85
N ARG A 172 -5.57 4.87 26.17
CA ARG A 172 -4.75 6.09 26.23
C ARG A 172 -5.50 7.31 25.70
N TYR A 173 -6.24 7.16 24.61
CA TYR A 173 -7.06 8.24 24.05
C TYR A 173 -8.20 8.62 25.00
N GLN A 174 -8.86 7.64 25.62
CA GLN A 174 -9.92 7.88 26.61
C GLN A 174 -9.39 8.57 27.88
N GLN A 175 -8.22 8.18 28.39
CA GLN A 175 -7.56 8.87 29.50
C GLN A 175 -7.23 10.33 29.14
N HIS A 176 -6.69 10.56 27.94
CA HIS A 176 -6.34 11.91 27.49
C HIS A 176 -7.57 12.82 27.26
N CYS A 177 -8.72 12.24 26.93
CA CYS A 177 -9.99 12.96 26.83
C CYS A 177 -10.66 13.23 28.19
N CYS A 178 -10.37 12.45 29.24
CA CYS A 178 -10.92 12.66 30.58
C CYS A 178 -10.20 13.75 31.40
N ASP A 179 -8.97 14.12 31.01
CA ASP A 179 -8.11 15.07 31.74
C ASP A 179 -8.23 16.54 31.28
N ARG A 180 -9.10 16.87 30.32
CA ARG A 180 -9.35 18.27 29.94
C ARG A 180 -10.34 18.93 30.92
N PRO A 181 -9.96 20.01 31.64
CA PRO A 181 -10.87 20.71 32.56
C PRO A 181 -12.10 21.33 31.88
N ALA A 182 -12.04 21.57 30.56
CA ALA A 182 -13.19 22.01 29.77
C ALA A 182 -14.24 20.90 29.56
N GLN A 183 -13.83 19.62 29.45
CA GLN A 183 -14.75 18.50 29.30
C GLN A 183 -15.37 18.08 30.63
N GLN A 184 -14.68 18.22 31.77
CA GLN A 184 -15.26 17.98 33.11
C GLN A 184 -16.44 18.91 33.42
N LYS A 185 -16.42 20.16 32.95
CA LYS A 185 -17.56 21.10 33.05
C LYS A 185 -18.73 20.73 32.14
N ILE A 186 -18.47 20.09 31.01
CA ILE A 186 -19.51 19.65 30.06
C ILE A 186 -20.12 18.33 30.53
N THR A 187 -19.30 17.37 30.98
CA THR A 187 -19.77 16.08 31.51
C THR A 187 -20.54 16.24 32.83
N SER A 188 -20.11 17.13 33.74
CA SER A 188 -20.89 17.44 34.96
C SER A 188 -22.24 18.09 34.65
N LYS A 189 -22.32 19.01 33.69
CA LYS A 189 -23.59 19.60 33.25
C LYS A 189 -24.51 18.59 32.57
N LEU A 190 -23.96 17.68 31.76
CA LEU A 190 -24.73 16.61 31.12
C LEU A 190 -25.19 15.55 32.12
N GLN A 191 -24.37 15.20 33.11
CA GLN A 191 -24.74 14.27 34.19
C GLN A 191 -25.82 14.87 35.12
N GLN A 192 -25.73 16.16 35.44
CA GLN A 192 -26.82 16.84 36.16
C GLN A 192 -28.11 16.86 35.34
N SER A 193 -28.05 17.18 34.03
CA SER A 193 -29.22 17.15 33.15
C SER A 193 -29.84 15.75 33.02
N ALA A 194 -29.03 14.70 32.96
CA ALA A 194 -29.48 13.32 32.91
C ALA A 194 -30.16 12.91 34.23
N ALA A 195 -29.59 13.29 35.37
CA ALA A 195 -30.18 13.04 36.70
C ALA A 195 -31.53 13.74 36.89
N PHE A 196 -31.69 14.96 36.38
CA PHE A 196 -32.98 15.66 36.38
C PHE A 196 -34.01 14.98 35.48
N ALA A 197 -33.59 14.43 34.33
CA ALA A 197 -34.48 13.71 33.43
C ALA A 197 -34.98 12.39 34.03
N THR A 198 -34.11 11.60 34.67
CA THR A 198 -34.50 10.37 35.36
C THR A 198 -35.38 10.64 36.58
N HIS A 199 -35.09 11.69 37.36
CA HIS A 199 -35.96 12.07 38.49
C HIS A 199 -37.37 12.48 38.00
N ARG A 200 -37.46 13.21 36.89
CA ARG A 200 -38.75 13.61 36.30
C ARG A 200 -39.54 12.41 35.75
N GLN A 201 -38.86 11.43 35.16
CA GLN A 201 -39.47 10.18 34.70
C GLN A 201 -39.94 9.31 35.87
N ALA A 202 -39.16 9.22 36.96
CA ALA A 202 -39.55 8.50 38.17
C ALA A 202 -40.76 9.15 38.86
N LEU A 203 -40.83 10.48 38.94
CA LEU A 203 -42.00 11.19 39.44
C LEU A 203 -43.24 10.98 38.57
N HIS A 204 -43.07 10.92 37.24
CA HIS A 204 -44.18 10.63 36.32
C HIS A 204 -44.68 9.19 36.47
N ALA A 205 -43.77 8.22 36.60
CA ALA A 205 -44.11 6.82 36.85
C ALA A 205 -44.84 6.64 38.20
N ALA A 206 -44.34 7.25 39.28
CA ALA A 206 -44.98 7.20 40.59
C ALA A 206 -46.37 7.86 40.63
N LYS A 207 -46.61 8.88 39.79
CA LYS A 207 -47.94 9.50 39.61
C LYS A 207 -48.94 8.59 38.88
N LEU A 208 -48.45 7.76 37.96
CA LEU A 208 -49.27 6.79 37.24
C LEU A 208 -49.61 5.59 38.13
N GLU A 209 -48.69 5.16 38.98
CA GLU A 209 -48.91 4.07 39.94
C GLU A 209 -49.83 4.44 41.11
N SER A 210 -49.92 5.73 41.47
CA SER A 210 -50.83 6.24 42.50
C SER A 210 -52.23 6.62 41.99
N SER A 211 -52.50 6.42 40.69
CA SER A 211 -53.79 6.70 40.05
C SER A 211 -54.58 5.42 39.71
N VAL A 212 -54.21 4.28 40.30
CA VAL A 212 -54.93 2.99 40.31
C VAL A 212 -55.43 2.73 41.72
#